data_AF-A0A6C1P1G7-F1
#
_entry.id   AF-A0A6C1P1G7-F1
#
_cell.length_a   1.000
_cell.length_b   1.000
_cell.length_c   1.000
_cell.angle_alpha   90.00
_cell.angle_beta   90.00
_cell.angle_gamma   90.00
#
_symmetry.space_group_name_H-M   'P 1'
#
loop_
_entity.id
_entity.type
_entity.pdbx_description
1 polymer ?
#
loop_
_entity_poly.entity_id
_entity_poly.type
_entity_poly.pdbx_seq_one_letter_code
_entity_poly.pdbx_strand_id
1 'polypeptide(L)'
;MYYRIFAVLSLIFIIAACSQQDAANGPDTAAPDLSGMPLTQQVVYLVELDEYEQALDLLGNADQNDPQVMQLKRDTHLLYGLWLTYSADSVQMSERMGGALRHFRRVMQLDPENSRAQAEIEQIEGIYTQMGRPIPEGVAD
;
A
#
# COMPACT_ATOMS: atom_id res chain seq x y z
N MET A 1 -31.88 -49.28 25.95
CA MET A 1 -32.37 -50.63 25.62
C MET A 1 -32.81 -50.61 24.16
N TYR A 2 -32.11 -51.40 23.31
CA TYR A 2 -32.36 -51.85 21.92
C TYR A 2 -32.83 -50.85 20.82
N TYR A 3 -32.05 -50.47 19.80
CA TYR A 3 -31.46 -51.18 18.62
C TYR A 3 -32.44 -51.52 17.47
N ARG A 4 -32.19 -50.90 16.30
CA ARG A 4 -32.46 -51.30 14.90
C ARG A 4 -33.90 -51.35 14.36
N ILE A 5 -34.10 -50.74 13.19
CA ILE A 5 -34.43 -51.46 11.93
C ILE A 5 -33.77 -50.74 10.74
N PHE A 6 -33.03 -51.56 10.00
CA PHE A 6 -32.38 -51.34 8.72
C PHE A 6 -33.43 -51.49 7.59
N ALA A 7 -33.42 -50.63 6.58
CA ALA A 7 -33.89 -51.01 5.23
C ALA A 7 -33.14 -50.19 4.17
N VAL A 8 -32.32 -50.92 3.44
CA VAL A 8 -31.42 -50.52 2.35
C VAL A 8 -32.19 -50.41 1.04
N LEU A 9 -31.91 -49.38 0.22
CA LEU A 9 -31.99 -49.42 -1.25
C LEU A 9 -31.37 -48.12 -1.80
N SER A 10 -30.06 -48.05 -2.01
CA SER A 10 -29.31 -48.48 -3.21
C SER A 10 -29.51 -47.59 -4.44
N LEU A 11 -28.38 -47.04 -4.87
CA LEU A 11 -27.96 -46.73 -6.25
C LEU A 11 -28.73 -45.64 -7.02
N ILE A 12 -28.04 -44.53 -7.29
CA ILE A 12 -27.43 -44.26 -8.61
C ILE A 12 -26.42 -43.10 -8.44
N PHE A 13 -25.14 -43.45 -8.52
CA PHE A 13 -24.02 -42.52 -8.65
C PHE A 13 -23.81 -42.31 -10.15
N ILE A 14 -24.21 -41.18 -10.72
CA ILE A 14 -23.82 -40.81 -12.09
C ILE A 14 -22.51 -40.06 -11.98
N ILE A 15 -21.42 -40.78 -12.18
CA ILE A 15 -20.09 -40.22 -12.44
C ILE A 15 -20.15 -39.69 -13.88
N ALA A 16 -20.39 -38.40 -14.05
CA ALA A 16 -20.03 -37.73 -15.30
C ALA A 16 -18.52 -37.46 -15.26
N ALA A 17 -17.75 -38.49 -15.61
CA ALA A 17 -16.36 -38.33 -16.00
C ALA A 17 -16.33 -37.71 -17.39
N CYS A 18 -16.19 -36.38 -17.45
CA CYS A 18 -15.48 -35.76 -18.56
C CYS A 18 -14.08 -35.42 -18.04
N SER A 19 -13.15 -36.28 -18.45
CA SER A 19 -11.72 -36.02 -18.43
C SER A 19 -11.41 -34.76 -19.22
N GLN A 20 -10.84 -33.75 -18.56
CA GLN A 20 -9.95 -32.81 -19.22
C GLN A 20 -8.77 -32.61 -18.27
N GLN A 21 -7.77 -33.45 -18.49
CA GLN A 21 -6.45 -33.31 -17.93
C GLN A 21 -5.69 -32.36 -18.86
N ASP A 22 -5.73 -31.08 -18.54
CA ASP A 22 -4.73 -30.09 -18.95
C ASP A 22 -4.06 -29.64 -17.64
N ALA A 23 -2.98 -30.32 -17.27
CA ALA A 23 -1.63 -29.82 -17.47
C ALA A 23 -1.36 -28.56 -16.63
N ALA A 24 -0.68 -28.81 -15.50
CA ALA A 24 0.31 -27.94 -14.87
C ALA A 24 0.24 -26.45 -15.24
N ASN A 25 -0.33 -25.65 -14.34
CA ASN A 25 0.25 -24.40 -13.83
C ASN A 25 -0.42 -24.15 -12.47
N GLY A 26 0.36 -23.95 -11.41
CA GLY A 26 -0.18 -23.26 -10.23
C GLY A 26 -0.66 -21.86 -10.64
N PRO A 27 -1.28 -21.06 -9.76
CA PRO A 27 -1.38 -19.64 -10.07
C PRO A 27 0.06 -19.14 -10.30
N ASP A 28 0.44 -18.91 -11.55
CA ASP A 28 1.64 -18.19 -11.92
C ASP A 28 1.50 -16.85 -11.21
N THR A 29 2.22 -16.67 -10.10
CA THR A 29 2.33 -15.41 -9.37
C THR A 29 3.23 -14.47 -10.15
N ALA A 30 2.91 -14.22 -11.42
CA ALA A 30 3.49 -13.14 -12.18
C ALA A 30 2.84 -11.85 -11.70
N ALA A 31 3.64 -10.82 -11.45
CA ALA A 31 3.12 -9.48 -11.18
C ALA A 31 2.16 -9.07 -12.32
N PRO A 32 1.04 -8.41 -12.01
CA PRO A 32 0.09 -7.98 -13.03
C PRO A 32 0.75 -6.96 -13.96
N ASP A 33 0.35 -6.98 -15.24
CA ASP A 33 0.73 -5.92 -16.18
C ASP A 33 0.00 -4.63 -15.83
N LEU A 34 0.73 -3.68 -15.26
CA LEU A 34 0.21 -2.39 -14.83
C LEU A 34 -0.18 -1.48 -16.01
N SER A 35 0.42 -1.67 -17.19
CA SER A 35 0.26 -0.74 -18.32
C SER A 35 -1.16 -0.69 -18.89
N GLY A 36 -1.94 -1.76 -18.71
CA GLY A 36 -3.34 -1.83 -19.11
C GLY A 36 -4.35 -1.33 -18.06
N MET A 37 -3.90 -0.97 -16.86
CA MET A 37 -4.78 -0.60 -15.75
C MET A 37 -5.00 0.92 -15.65
N PRO A 38 -6.13 1.39 -15.08
CA PRO A 38 -6.30 2.79 -14.70
C PRO A 38 -5.20 3.26 -13.74
N LEU A 39 -4.75 4.51 -13.88
CA LEU A 39 -3.69 5.11 -13.05
C LEU A 39 -3.92 4.89 -11.55
N THR A 40 -5.14 5.12 -11.07
CA THR A 40 -5.51 4.88 -9.67
C THR A 40 -5.24 3.45 -9.22
N GLN A 41 -5.53 2.45 -10.06
CA GLN A 41 -5.30 1.05 -9.72
C GLN A 41 -3.80 0.72 -9.70
N GLN A 42 -3.02 1.30 -10.63
CA GLN A 42 -1.57 1.14 -10.64
C GLN A 42 -0.95 1.71 -9.35
N VAL A 43 -1.37 2.92 -8.95
CA VAL A 43 -0.90 3.57 -7.71
C VAL A 43 -1.29 2.76 -6.48
N VAL A 44 -2.55 2.30 -6.39
CA VAL A 44 -3.01 1.46 -5.26
C VAL A 44 -2.18 0.19 -5.17
N TYR A 45 -1.95 -0.48 -6.29
CA TYR A 45 -1.13 -1.70 -6.33
C TYR A 45 0.29 -1.45 -5.83
N LEU A 46 0.94 -0.38 -6.28
CA LEU A 46 2.30 -0.02 -5.85
C LEU A 46 2.34 0.33 -4.35
N VAL A 47 1.36 1.07 -3.86
CA VAL A 47 1.24 1.40 -2.42
C VAL A 47 1.04 0.15 -1.56
N GLU A 48 0.23 -0.82 -2.00
CA GLU A 48 0.04 -2.09 -1.28
C GLU A 48 1.32 -2.94 -1.19
N LEU A 49 2.29 -2.69 -2.08
CA LEU A 49 3.61 -3.32 -2.06
C LEU A 49 4.67 -2.48 -1.35
N ASP A 50 4.29 -1.36 -0.72
CA ASP A 50 5.20 -0.35 -0.18
C ASP A 50 6.18 0.26 -1.21
N GLU A 51 5.85 0.17 -2.51
CA GLU A 51 6.60 0.72 -3.64
C GLU A 51 6.25 2.21 -3.85
N TYR A 52 6.38 3.01 -2.79
CA TYR A 52 5.95 4.42 -2.78
C TYR A 52 6.70 5.30 -3.78
N GLU A 53 8.01 5.07 -3.97
CA GLU A 53 8.82 5.83 -4.93
C GLU A 53 8.31 5.61 -6.36
N GLN A 54 8.03 4.37 -6.74
CA GLN A 54 7.47 4.05 -8.06
C GLN A 54 6.07 4.66 -8.25
N ALA A 55 5.24 4.64 -7.19
CA ALA A 55 3.93 5.28 -7.23
C ALA A 55 4.05 6.80 -7.44
N LEU A 56 5.00 7.45 -6.76
CA LEU A 56 5.25 8.89 -6.89
C LEU A 56 5.84 9.25 -8.25
N ASP A 57 6.72 8.43 -8.81
CA ASP A 57 7.24 8.60 -10.17
C ASP A 57 6.12 8.52 -11.20
N LEU A 58 5.23 7.53 -11.07
CA LEU A 58 4.07 7.38 -11.95
C LEU A 58 3.16 8.62 -11.88
N LEU A 59 2.90 9.11 -10.66
CA LEU A 59 2.09 10.30 -10.42
C LEU A 59 2.77 11.60 -10.86
N GLY A 60 4.10 11.70 -10.77
CA GLY A 60 4.87 12.85 -11.23
C GLY A 60 4.88 13.02 -12.75
N ASN A 61 4.72 11.91 -13.48
CA ASN A 61 4.64 11.90 -14.94
C ASN A 61 3.21 12.06 -15.48
N ALA A 62 2.19 12.01 -14.61
CA ALA A 62 0.80 12.23 -14.98
C ALA A 62 0.44 13.73 -15.10
N ASP A 63 -0.78 14.04 -15.57
CA ASP A 63 -1.23 15.44 -15.68
C ASP A 63 -1.39 16.08 -14.29
N GLN A 64 -0.49 17.01 -13.97
CA GLN A 64 -0.49 17.73 -12.68
C GLN A 64 -1.65 18.74 -12.54
N ASN A 65 -2.45 18.98 -13.60
CA ASN A 65 -3.67 19.77 -13.51
C ASN A 65 -4.90 18.92 -13.19
N ASP A 66 -4.79 17.59 -13.25
CA ASP A 66 -5.86 16.69 -12.86
C ASP A 66 -5.97 16.66 -11.32
N PRO A 67 -7.11 17.11 -10.74
CA PRO A 67 -7.31 17.06 -9.30
C PRO A 67 -7.17 15.65 -8.72
N GLN A 68 -7.50 14.60 -9.48
CA GLN A 68 -7.34 13.22 -9.03
C GLN A 68 -5.86 12.84 -8.90
N VAL A 69 -5.00 13.27 -9.83
CA VAL A 69 -3.55 13.05 -9.76
C VAL A 69 -2.96 13.77 -8.54
N MET A 70 -3.36 15.03 -8.33
CA MET A 70 -2.91 15.81 -7.17
C MET A 70 -3.37 15.19 -5.86
N GLN A 71 -4.59 14.65 -5.82
CA GLN A 71 -5.13 13.93 -4.69
C GLN A 71 -4.32 12.67 -4.39
N LEU A 72 -4.09 11.83 -5.40
CA LEU A 72 -3.30 10.61 -5.26
C LEU A 72 -1.87 10.92 -4.82
N LYS A 73 -1.23 11.94 -5.40
CA LYS A 73 0.13 12.35 -5.01
C LYS A 73 0.20 12.72 -3.53
N ARG A 74 -0.73 13.55 -3.05
CA ARG A 74 -0.83 13.89 -1.62
C ARG A 74 -0.99 12.64 -0.75
N ASP A 75 -1.92 11.76 -1.10
CA ASP A 75 -2.21 10.55 -0.31
C ASP A 75 -1.03 9.58 -0.31
N THR A 76 -0.32 9.42 -1.42
CA THR A 76 0.91 8.62 -1.52
C THR A 76 2.03 9.20 -0.66
N HIS A 77 2.26 10.52 -0.65
CA HIS A 77 3.23 11.12 0.28
C HIS A 77 2.84 10.90 1.74
N LEU A 78 1.55 11.03 2.09
CA LEU A 78 1.08 10.78 3.45
C LEU A 78 1.38 9.35 3.87
N LEU A 79 1.02 8.37 3.04
CA LEU A 79 1.26 6.95 3.33
C LEU A 79 2.75 6.62 3.40
N TYR A 80 3.57 7.20 2.52
CA TYR A 80 5.01 6.97 2.56
C TYR A 80 5.64 7.55 3.84
N GLY A 81 5.23 8.74 4.25
CA GLY A 81 5.65 9.31 5.53
C GLY A 81 5.26 8.42 6.72
N LEU A 82 4.05 7.86 6.72
CA LEU A 82 3.59 6.93 7.75
C LEU A 82 4.40 5.63 7.75
N TRP A 83 4.63 5.03 6.59
CA TRP A 83 5.45 3.83 6.46
C TRP A 83 6.88 4.04 6.98
N LEU A 84 7.50 5.17 6.64
CA LEU A 84 8.83 5.54 7.15
C LEU A 84 8.85 5.67 8.68
N THR A 85 7.77 6.18 9.29
CA THR A 85 7.67 6.34 10.74
C THR A 85 7.46 5.00 11.46
N TYR A 86 6.62 4.12 10.91
CA TYR A 86 6.06 2.99 11.65
C TYR A 86 6.47 1.60 11.15
N SER A 87 7.03 1.48 9.94
CA SER A 87 7.24 0.19 9.27
C SER A 87 8.64 0.00 8.71
N ALA A 88 9.37 1.09 8.40
CA ALA A 88 10.73 1.06 7.85
C ALA A 88 11.82 0.72 8.89
N ASP A 89 11.67 -0.40 9.60
CA ASP A 89 12.56 -0.80 10.71
C ASP A 89 14.00 -1.10 10.27
N SER A 90 14.19 -1.48 9.00
CA SER A 90 15.51 -1.71 8.40
C SER A 90 16.29 -0.42 8.12
N VAL A 91 15.61 0.74 8.13
CA VAL A 91 16.21 2.05 7.89
C VAL A 91 16.58 2.70 9.22
N GLN A 92 17.74 3.36 9.25
CA GLN A 92 18.20 4.06 10.46
C GLN A 92 17.18 5.13 10.90
N MET A 93 16.95 5.23 12.22
CA MET A 93 15.95 6.12 12.80
C MET A 93 16.05 7.58 12.30
N SER A 94 17.26 8.14 12.26
CA SER A 94 17.45 9.52 11.79
C SER A 94 17.11 9.70 10.32
N GLU A 95 17.42 8.69 9.50
CA GLU A 95 17.15 8.69 8.07
C GLU A 95 15.65 8.55 7.80
N ARG A 96 15.00 7.56 8.40
CA ARG A 96 13.56 7.34 8.19
C ARG A 96 12.71 8.49 8.72
N MET A 97 13.00 9.02 9.91
CA MET A 97 12.23 10.16 10.46
C MET A 97 12.50 11.46 9.72
N GLY A 98 13.75 11.68 9.27
CA GLY A 98 14.06 12.81 8.39
C GLY A 98 13.34 12.69 7.04
N GLY A 99 13.26 11.49 6.48
CA GLY A 99 12.46 11.19 5.30
C GLY A 99 10.98 11.47 5.51
N ALA A 100 10.38 10.89 6.56
CA ALA A 100 8.98 11.08 6.90
C ALA A 100 8.60 12.56 7.01
N LEU A 101 9.42 13.38 7.69
CA LEU A 101 9.22 14.83 7.77
C LEU A 101 9.14 15.51 6.39
N ARG A 102 10.02 15.15 5.45
CA ARG A 102 9.99 15.71 4.10
C ARG A 102 8.69 15.35 3.36
N HIS A 103 8.20 14.12 3.52
CA HIS A 103 6.94 13.68 2.93
C HIS A 103 5.74 14.39 3.57
N PHE A 104 5.66 14.49 4.89
CA PHE A 104 4.55 15.21 5.54
C PHE A 104 4.54 16.70 5.20
N ARG A 105 5.70 17.35 5.09
CA ARG A 105 5.76 18.75 4.62
C ARG A 105 5.27 18.89 3.17
N ARG A 106 5.52 17.89 2.32
CA ARG A 106 4.97 17.85 0.96
C ARG A 106 3.45 17.74 1.00
N VAL A 107 2.89 16.92 1.89
CA VAL A 107 1.44 16.86 2.13
C VAL A 107 0.90 18.23 2.53
N MET A 108 1.54 18.94 3.46
CA MET A 108 1.10 20.28 3.89
C MET A 108 1.16 21.34 2.77
N GLN A 109 2.02 21.17 1.75
CA GLN A 109 2.02 22.04 0.57
C GLN A 109 0.84 21.76 -0.37
N LEU A 110 0.45 20.49 -0.48
CA LEU A 110 -0.65 20.03 -1.34
C LEU A 110 -2.01 20.22 -0.68
N ASP A 111 -2.07 20.08 0.64
CA ASP A 111 -3.25 20.17 1.48
C ASP A 111 -2.88 20.74 2.86
N PRO A 112 -2.91 22.07 3.02
CA PRO A 112 -2.57 22.74 4.28
C PRO A 112 -3.48 22.41 5.46
N GLU A 113 -4.66 21.83 5.21
CA GLU A 113 -5.64 21.47 6.25
C GLU A 113 -5.50 20.00 6.67
N ASN A 114 -4.46 19.29 6.20
CA ASN A 114 -4.22 17.89 6.52
C ASN A 114 -3.80 17.69 7.99
N SER A 115 -4.79 17.53 8.87
CA SER A 115 -4.57 17.36 10.31
C SER A 115 -3.69 16.16 10.65
N ARG A 116 -3.71 15.10 9.83
CA ARG A 116 -2.86 13.93 10.02
C ARG A 116 -1.39 14.26 9.80
N ALA A 117 -1.04 14.88 8.66
CA ALA A 117 0.33 15.28 8.38
C ALA A 117 0.86 16.28 9.41
N GLN A 118 0.04 17.25 9.82
CA GLN A 118 0.40 18.19 10.88
C GLN A 118 0.77 17.48 12.18
N ALA A 119 -0.07 16.56 12.66
CA ALA A 119 0.18 15.84 13.90
C ALA A 119 1.45 14.98 13.84
N GLU A 120 1.74 14.36 12.69
CA GLU A 120 2.96 13.56 12.52
C GLU A 120 4.22 14.44 12.46
N ILE A 121 4.16 15.63 11.83
CA ILE A 121 5.25 16.62 11.88
C ILE A 121 5.54 17.01 13.32
N GLU A 122 4.52 17.43 14.07
CA GLU A 122 4.66 17.83 15.47
C GLU A 122 5.27 16.73 16.34
N GLN A 123 4.86 15.47 16.13
CA GLN A 123 5.41 14.32 16.84
C GLN A 123 6.90 14.15 16.55
N ILE A 124 7.31 14.12 15.28
CA ILE A 124 8.70 13.87 14.91
C ILE A 124 9.59 15.03 15.36
N GLU A 125 9.16 16.28 15.17
CA GLU A 125 9.89 17.47 15.63
C GLU A 125 10.05 17.48 17.16
N GLY A 126 9.03 17.01 17.88
CA GLY A 126 9.09 16.79 19.32
C GLY A 126 10.15 15.76 19.73
N ILE A 127 10.32 14.68 18.97
CA ILE A 127 11.36 13.67 19.22
C ILE A 127 12.76 14.25 19.01
N TYR A 128 12.99 14.99 17.92
CA TYR A 128 14.27 15.66 17.67
C TYR A 128 14.62 16.67 18.77
N THR A 129 13.63 17.46 19.20
CA THR A 129 13.78 18.42 20.28
C THR A 129 14.18 17.74 21.60
N GLN A 130 13.50 16.63 21.96
CA GLN A 130 13.83 15.85 23.17
C GLN A 130 15.23 15.23 23.12
N MET A 131 15.71 14.85 21.93
CA MET A 131 17.07 14.34 21.73
C MET A 131 18.14 15.45 21.75
N GLY A 132 17.76 16.74 21.78
CA GLY A 132 18.69 17.85 21.64
C GLY A 132 19.36 17.88 20.26
N ARG A 133 18.66 17.41 19.22
CA ARG A 133 19.17 17.32 17.84
C ARG A 133 18.47 18.34 16.94
N PRO A 134 19.15 18.84 15.89
CA PRO A 134 18.50 19.70 14.91
C PRO A 134 17.39 18.94 14.19
N ILE A 135 16.28 19.64 13.94
CA ILE A 135 15.17 19.13 13.15
C ILE A 135 15.62 19.08 11.67
N PRO A 136 15.53 17.93 10.98
CA PRO A 136 15.84 17.84 9.57
C PRO A 136 14.94 18.77 8.74
N GLU A 137 15.52 19.48 7.78
CA GLU A 137 14.81 20.38 6.85
C GLU A 137 14.47 19.71 5.51
N GLY A 138 13.74 20.42 4.65
CA GLY A 138 13.42 20.01 3.28
C GLY A 138 12.01 19.46 3.09
N VAL A 139 11.70 19.18 1.82
CA VAL A 139 10.41 18.70 1.31
C VAL A 139 10.68 17.61 0.27
N ALA A 140 9.84 16.57 0.23
CA ALA A 140 9.95 15.52 -0.78
C ALA A 140 9.36 16.00 -2.12
N ASP A 141 9.93 15.53 -3.24
CA ASP A 141 9.56 15.96 -4.59
C ASP A 141 8.18 15.43 -5.07
#